data_AF-A0A497PJ04-F1
#
_entry.id   AF-A0A497PJ04-F1
#
_cell.length_a   1.000
_cell.length_b   1.000
_cell.length_c   1.000
_cell.angle_alpha   90.00
_cell.angle_beta   90.00
_cell.angle_gamma   90.00
#
_symmetry.space_group_name_H-M   'P 1'
#
loop_
_entity.id
_entity.type
_entity.pdbx_description
1 polymer ?
#
loop_
_entity_poly.entity_id
_entity_poly.type
_entity_poly.pdbx_seq_one_letter_code
_entity_poly.pdbx_strand_id
1 'polypeptide(L)' 'MPKIDGEIKTALISTKVTRRIREIITQQASREGITTSEWLRKLIIKELKHENLLSMVFKTPKV' A
#
# COMPACT_ATOMS: atom_id res chain seq x y z
N MET A 1 -11.36 10.97 -21.07
CA MET A 1 -10.47 10.77 -19.88
C MET A 1 -10.77 9.39 -19.32
N PRO A 2 -9.83 8.45 -19.29
CA PRO A 2 -10.08 7.13 -18.73
C PRO A 2 -10.30 7.27 -17.23
N LYS A 3 -11.52 6.98 -16.77
CA LYS A 3 -11.83 6.83 -15.35
C LYS A 3 -11.17 5.53 -14.92
N ILE A 4 -10.09 5.64 -14.15
CA ILE A 4 -9.54 4.49 -13.46
C ILE A 4 -10.60 4.15 -12.41
N ASP A 5 -11.41 3.13 -12.65
CA ASP A 5 -12.29 2.52 -11.65
C ASP A 5 -11.42 1.87 -10.56
N GLY A 6 -10.77 2.72 -9.78
CA GLY A 6 -10.03 2.34 -8.59
C GLY A 6 -11.04 2.21 -7.47
N GLU A 7 -11.35 0.96 -7.12
CA GLU A 7 -12.14 0.62 -5.94
C GLU A 7 -11.69 1.48 -4.75
N ILE A 8 -12.66 2.14 -4.10
CA ILE A 8 -12.39 3.02 -2.95
C ILE A 8 -11.74 2.15 -1.86
N LYS A 9 -10.58 2.58 -1.37
CA LYS A 9 -9.80 1.86 -0.36
C LYS A 9 -10.47 1.97 1.01
N THR A 10 -11.48 1.15 1.27
CA THR A 10 -12.32 1.22 2.49
C THR A 10 -11.80 0.34 3.63
N ALA A 11 -11.01 -0.70 3.33
CA ALA A 11 -10.48 -1.61 4.35
C ALA A 11 -9.32 -0.98 5.14
N LEU A 12 -9.42 -1.00 6.48
CA LEU A 12 -8.41 -0.49 7.40
C LEU A 12 -7.58 -1.65 7.99
N ILE A 13 -6.25 -1.53 7.92
CA ILE A 13 -5.30 -2.38 8.63
C ILE A 13 -4.61 -1.53 9.69
N SER A 14 -4.57 -2.01 10.94
CA SER A 14 -3.89 -1.32 12.04
C SER A 14 -3.06 -2.29 12.87
N THR A 15 -1.85 -1.86 13.25
CA THR A 15 -0.90 -2.70 13.98
C THR A 15 -0.22 -1.88 15.09
N LYS A 16 -0.06 -2.47 16.27
CA LYS A 16 0.73 -1.87 17.34
C LYS A 16 2.22 -2.02 17.02
N VAL A 17 2.96 -0.93 17.10
CA VAL A 17 4.41 -0.90 16.89
C VAL A 17 5.08 -0.13 18.01
N THR A 18 6.37 -0.37 18.22
CA THR A 18 7.16 0.46 19.14
C THR A 18 7.29 1.88 18.59
N ARG A 19 7.55 2.85 19.47
CA ARG A 19 7.77 4.25 19.09
C ARG A 19 8.87 4.39 18.04
N ARG A 20 9.98 3.67 18.21
CA ARG A 20 11.11 3.70 17.28
C ARG A 20 10.73 3.28 15.87
N ILE A 21 9.92 2.23 15.74
CA ILE A 21 9.43 1.76 14.43
C ILE A 21 8.55 2.83 13.78
N ARG A 22 7.64 3.45 14.54
CA ARG A 22 6.81 4.56 14.04
C ARG A 22 7.66 5.70 13.48
N GLU A 23 8.68 6.13 14.22
CA GLU A 23 9.58 7.21 13.79
C GLU A 23 10.30 6.86 12.48
N ILE A 24 10.81 5.63 12.36
CA ILE A 24 11.46 5.16 11.14
C ILE A 24 10.49 5.21 9.96
N ILE A 25 9.27 4.69 10.11
CA ILE A 25 8.25 4.70 9.05
C ILE A 25 7.94 6.13 8.61
N THR A 26 7.74 7.05 9.57
CA THR A 26 7.46 8.46 9.27
C THR A 26 8.62 9.13 8.52
N GLN A 27 9.87 8.85 8.91
CA GLN A 27 11.04 9.38 8.21
C GLN A 27 11.15 8.85 6.79
N GLN A 28 10.91 7.55 6.57
CA GLN A 28 10.96 6.98 5.21
C GLN A 28 9.86 7.53 4.31
N ALA A 29 8.62 7.64 4.84
CA ALA A 29 7.52 8.24 4.09
C ALA A 29 7.82 9.70 3.70
N SER A 30 8.37 10.48 4.65
CA SER A 30 8.80 11.86 4.39
C SER A 30 9.92 11.95 3.36
N ARG A 31 10.89 11.03 3.34
CA ARG A 31 11.97 11.00 2.34
C ARG A 31 11.45 10.73 0.93
N GLU A 32 10.42 9.89 0.81
CA GLU A 32 9.76 9.60 -0.46
C GLU A 32 8.71 10.65 -0.86
N GLY A 33 8.42 11.64 0.00
CA GLY A 33 7.40 12.66 -0.26
C GLY A 33 5.97 12.11 -0.25
N ILE A 34 5.71 11.01 0.46
CA ILE A 34 4.40 10.36 0.53
C ILE A 34 3.90 10.25 1.97
N THR A 35 2.62 9.92 2.14
CA THR A 35 2.05 9.72 3.48
C THR A 35 2.54 8.40 4.09
N THR A 36 2.57 8.31 5.42
CA THR A 36 2.87 7.07 6.16
C THR A 36 1.98 5.91 5.70
N SER A 37 0.70 6.16 5.46
CA SER A 37 -0.27 5.14 5.00
C SER A 37 0.07 4.62 3.61
N GLU A 38 0.48 5.50 2.69
CA GLU A 38 0.92 5.09 1.35
C GLU A 38 2.23 4.32 1.39
N TRP A 39 3.18 4.76 2.23
CA TRP A 39 4.45 4.07 2.41
C TRP A 39 4.25 2.66 2.94
N LEU A 40 3.44 2.49 3.99
CA LEU A 40 3.08 1.18 4.53
C LEU A 40 2.36 0.31 3.51
N ARG A 41 1.45 0.90 2.71
CA ARG A 41 0.78 0.19 1.62
C ARG A 41 1.79 -0.31 0.59
N LYS A 42 2.74 0.52 0.16
CA LYS A 42 3.80 0.11 -0.79
C LYS A 42 4.63 -1.02 -0.21
N LEU A 43 4.98 -0.95 1.07
CA LEU A 43 5.71 -2.01 1.77
C LEU A 43 4.93 -3.33 1.74
N ILE A 44 3.64 -3.31 2.11
CA ILE A 44 2.78 -4.50 2.08
C ILE A 44 2.69 -5.07 0.65
N ILE A 45 2.45 -4.22 -0.36
CA ILE A 45 2.38 -4.66 -1.75
C ILE A 45 3.70 -5.30 -2.20
N LYS A 46 4.83 -4.71 -1.80
CA LYS A 46 6.16 -5.24 -2.12
C LYS A 46 6.35 -6.64 -1.54
N GLU A 47 6.03 -6.84 -0.26
CA GLU A 47 6.16 -8.16 0.38
C GLU A 47 5.17 -9.19 -0.20
N LEU A 48 3.92 -8.81 -0.44
CA LEU A 48 2.96 -9.73 -1.06
C LEU A 48 3.34 -10.14 -2.49
N LYS A 49 4.03 -9.25 -3.23
CA LYS A 49 4.61 -9.60 -4.54
C LYS A 49 5.81 -10.53 -4.40
N HIS A 50 6.67 -10.27 -3.41
CA HIS A 50 7.82 -11.13 -3.12
C HIS A 50 7.38 -12.56 -2.82
N GLU A 51 6.32 -12.71 -2.03
CA GLU A 51 5.73 -14.00 -1.67
C GLU A 51 4.80 -14.59 -2.76
N ASN A 52 4.67 -13.95 -3.92
CA ASN A 52 3.74 -14.32 -5.01
C ASN A 52 2.26 -14.46 -4.57
N LEU A 53 1.85 -13.75 -3.51
CA LEU A 53 0.49 -13.79 -2.96
C LEU A 53 -0.49 -12.86 -3.69
N LEU A 54 0.03 -11.85 -4.39
CA LEU A 54 -0.78 -11.03 -5.29
C LEU A 54 -0.90 -11.72 -6.64
N SER A 55 -1.92 -12.57 -6.81
CA SER A 55 -2.31 -13.02 -8.15
C SER A 55 -2.62 -11.78 -8.99
N MET A 56 -1.88 -11.55 -10.07
CA MET A 56 -2.16 -10.51 -11.07
C MET A 56 -3.49 -10.83 -11.77
N VAL A 57 -4.61 -10.66 -11.09
CA VAL A 57 -5.91 -10.58 -11.75
C VAL A 57 -6.02 -9.15 -12.25
N PHE A 58 -5.37 -8.89 -13.39
CA PHE A 58 -5.83 -7.82 -14.27
C PHE A 58 -7.28 -8.16 -14.59
N LYS A 59 -8.23 -7.56 -13.87
CA LYS A 59 -9.63 -7.54 -14.29
C LYS A 59 -9.67 -6.67 -15.55
N THR A 60 -9.45 -7.30 -16.70
CA THR A 60 -9.85 -6.72 -17.98
C THR A 60 -11.34 -6.38 -17.86
N PRO A 61 -11.77 -5.16 -18.20
CA PRO A 61 -13.18 -4.83 -18.22
C PRO A 61 -13.89 -5.85 -19.12
N LYS A 62 -14.93 -6.52 -18.60
CA LYS A 62 -15.81 -7.33 -19.44
C LYS A 62 -16.51 -6.38 -20.41
N VAL A 63 -16.24 -6.56 -21.70
CA VAL A 63 -16.90 -5.90 -22.84
C VAL A 63 -18.39 -6.20 -22.80
#